data_AF-A0A8X6PXA0-F1
#
_entry.id   AF-A0A8X6PXA0-F1
#
_cell.length_a   1.000
_cell.length_b   1.000
_cell.length_c   1.000
_cell.angle_alpha   90.00
_cell.angle_beta   90.00
_cell.angle_gamma   90.00
#
_symmetry.space_group_name_H-M   'P 1'
#
loop_
_entity.id
_entity.type
_entity.pdbx_description
1 polymer ?
#
loop_
_entity_poly.entity_id
_entity_poly.type
_entity_poly.pdbx_seq_one_letter_code
_entity_poly.pdbx_strand_id
1 'polypeptide(L)'
;LPSLKKVLIVASKPESHSKDISCIRKSCFFDEFLKMGIEADGSVPPMRFEQVSFSHPITINYTSGSTGVPKGIIHGSSILMALANFILINFDTDRDSRWLSVMPAGTAMWYIHLTTHFLGQTLVLYEGSPYLLSPTSFWDLLEKHKISHILMFPRALDEMEKRNYSPSKKQDLSLVALSTAGCPTKPKTCDYLLRVLEDFVFSTSYGCSELAQLALLRETTLPVYKGQMNATTLGMPMEVFDIDGNPVIGEMGEIVVSKPLPNLPIGLWNDNDGSVYREKYFSKYPGT
;
A
#
# COMPACT_ATOMS: atom_id res chain seq x y z
N LEU A 1 -25.35 -19.34 3.29
CA LEU A 1 -25.07 -18.25 4.25
C LEU A 1 -26.39 -17.77 4.86
N PRO A 2 -26.70 -18.12 6.12
CA PRO A 2 -27.96 -17.75 6.78
C PRO A 2 -28.19 -16.22 6.85
N SER A 3 -27.11 -15.44 6.89
CA SER A 3 -27.11 -13.97 6.97
C SER A 3 -27.18 -13.25 5.61
N LEU A 4 -27.16 -13.97 4.49
CA LEU A 4 -27.12 -13.35 3.15
C LEU A 4 -28.41 -12.56 2.89
N LYS A 5 -28.31 -11.23 2.80
CA LYS A 5 -29.45 -10.34 2.53
C LYS A 5 -29.73 -10.18 1.03
N LYS A 6 -28.69 -9.99 0.21
CA LYS A 6 -28.81 -9.71 -1.22
C LYS A 6 -27.53 -10.11 -1.96
N VAL A 7 -27.64 -10.42 -3.25
CA VAL A 7 -26.52 -10.65 -4.17
C VAL A 7 -26.56 -9.53 -5.21
N LEU A 8 -25.51 -8.72 -5.25
CA LEU A 8 -25.42 -7.61 -6.20
C LEU A 8 -24.63 -8.06 -7.42
N ILE A 9 -25.25 -7.99 -8.58
CA ILE A 9 -24.61 -8.32 -9.86
C ILE A 9 -24.12 -7.02 -10.49
N VAL A 10 -22.80 -6.84 -10.51
CA VAL A 10 -22.14 -5.75 -11.22
C VAL A 10 -21.92 -6.21 -12.66
N ALA A 11 -22.75 -5.72 -13.57
CA ALA A 11 -22.64 -6.02 -14.99
C ALA A 11 -21.37 -5.37 -15.55
N SER A 12 -20.45 -6.17 -16.09
CA SER A 12 -19.22 -5.67 -16.73
C SER A 12 -19.42 -5.22 -18.17
N LYS A 13 -20.56 -5.57 -18.79
CA LYS A 13 -20.94 -5.17 -20.15
C LYS A 13 -22.45 -4.91 -20.24
N PRO A 14 -22.91 -4.00 -21.12
CA PRO A 14 -24.33 -3.68 -21.29
C PRO A 14 -25.23 -4.90 -21.54
N GLU A 15 -24.76 -5.88 -22.33
CA GLU A 15 -25.52 -7.10 -22.66
C GLU A 15 -25.67 -8.05 -21.46
N SER A 16 -24.93 -7.82 -20.37
CA SER A 16 -25.07 -8.60 -19.15
C SER A 16 -26.38 -8.28 -18.43
N HIS A 17 -26.95 -7.08 -18.62
CA HIS A 17 -28.22 -6.68 -18.01
C HIS A 17 -29.43 -7.43 -18.59
N SER A 18 -29.32 -7.97 -19.81
CA SER A 18 -30.40 -8.73 -20.43
C SER A 18 -30.39 -10.21 -20.06
N LYS A 19 -29.42 -10.67 -19.26
CA LYS A 19 -29.34 -12.06 -18.83
C LYS A 19 -30.32 -12.33 -17.70
N ASP A 20 -30.98 -13.49 -17.75
CA ASP A 20 -31.80 -13.96 -16.63
C ASP A 20 -30.90 -14.33 -15.43
N ILE A 21 -31.14 -13.65 -14.31
CA ILE A 21 -30.44 -13.85 -13.03
C ILE A 21 -31.32 -14.53 -11.98
N SER A 22 -32.52 -14.97 -12.35
CA SER A 22 -33.51 -15.60 -11.46
C SER A 22 -32.98 -16.87 -10.79
N CYS A 23 -32.03 -17.57 -11.43
CA CYS A 23 -31.35 -18.74 -10.89
C CYS A 23 -30.42 -18.40 -9.71
N ILE A 24 -30.03 -17.13 -9.54
CA ILE A 24 -29.20 -16.66 -8.43
C ILE A 24 -30.12 -16.11 -7.34
N ARG A 25 -30.24 -16.85 -6.23
CA ARG A 25 -31.15 -16.48 -5.13
C ARG A 25 -30.81 -15.09 -4.56
N LYS A 26 -31.83 -14.25 -4.37
CA LYS A 26 -31.74 -12.87 -3.83
C LYS A 26 -30.87 -11.94 -4.69
N SER A 27 -30.78 -12.19 -5.99
CA SER A 27 -30.01 -11.36 -6.91
C SER A 27 -30.78 -10.10 -7.35
N CYS A 28 -30.03 -9.06 -7.69
CA CYS A 28 -30.46 -7.94 -8.53
C CYS A 28 -29.23 -7.32 -9.19
N PHE A 29 -29.42 -6.51 -10.23
CA PHE A 29 -28.32 -5.72 -10.76
C PHE A 29 -27.95 -4.58 -9.81
N PHE A 30 -26.69 -4.12 -9.87
CA PHE A 30 -26.19 -3.04 -9.01
C PHE A 30 -27.00 -1.75 -9.18
N ASP A 31 -27.36 -1.37 -10.41
CA ASP A 31 -28.15 -0.15 -10.67
C ASP A 31 -29.57 -0.26 -10.10
N GLU A 32 -30.17 -1.45 -10.13
CA GLU A 32 -31.46 -1.71 -9.50
C GLU A 32 -31.34 -1.58 -7.98
N PHE A 33 -30.26 -2.09 -7.39
CA PHE A 33 -29.99 -1.94 -5.97
C PHE A 33 -29.82 -0.48 -5.56
N LEU A 34 -29.08 0.31 -6.34
CA LEU A 34 -28.90 1.74 -6.08
C LEU A 34 -30.24 2.48 -6.12
N LYS A 35 -31.12 2.16 -7.08
CA LYS A 35 -32.48 2.74 -7.16
C LYS A 35 -33.34 2.44 -5.94
N MET A 36 -33.14 1.29 -5.28
CA MET A 36 -33.86 0.95 -4.04
C MET A 36 -33.48 1.82 -2.85
N GLY A 37 -32.34 2.52 -2.92
CA GLY A 37 -31.89 3.45 -1.90
C GLY A 37 -32.33 4.90 -2.15
N ILE A 38 -33.06 5.18 -3.23
CA ILE A 38 -33.58 6.52 -3.54
C ILE A 38 -34.96 6.66 -2.90
N GLU A 39 -35.16 7.76 -2.18
CA GLU A 39 -36.43 8.10 -1.53
C GLU A 39 -37.52 8.45 -2.56
N ALA A 40 -38.79 8.45 -2.14
CA ALA A 40 -39.92 8.71 -3.03
C ALA A 40 -39.88 10.09 -3.71
N ASP A 41 -39.16 11.05 -3.12
CA ASP A 41 -38.95 12.41 -3.65
C ASP A 41 -37.70 12.51 -4.56
N GLY A 42 -37.01 11.40 -4.81
CA GLY A 42 -35.79 11.34 -5.63
C GLY A 42 -34.51 11.66 -4.87
N SER A 43 -34.56 11.93 -3.57
CA SER A 43 -33.38 12.20 -2.75
C SER A 43 -32.62 10.92 -2.38
N VAL A 44 -31.31 11.06 -2.12
CA VAL A 44 -30.47 9.98 -1.59
C VAL A 44 -30.28 10.22 -0.09
N PRO A 45 -30.58 9.23 0.78
CA PRO A 45 -30.37 9.36 2.21
C PRO A 45 -28.91 9.71 2.53
N PRO A 46 -28.66 10.57 3.53
CA PRO A 46 -27.30 10.91 3.91
C PRO A 46 -26.56 9.67 4.41
N MET A 47 -25.31 9.51 3.96
CA MET A 47 -24.42 8.49 4.51
C MET A 47 -24.21 8.73 6.00
N ARG A 48 -24.37 7.68 6.81
CA ARG A 48 -24.09 7.71 8.25
C ARG A 48 -22.75 7.03 8.51
N PHE A 49 -21.86 7.73 9.21
CA PHE A 49 -20.55 7.21 9.59
C PHE A 49 -20.53 6.98 11.09
N GLU A 50 -20.44 5.72 11.49
CA GLU A 50 -20.35 5.35 12.90
C GLU A 50 -19.09 5.95 13.53
N GLN A 51 -19.26 6.59 14.69
CA GLN A 51 -18.16 7.15 15.44
C GLN A 51 -17.53 6.05 16.29
N VAL A 52 -16.24 5.81 16.07
CA VAL A 52 -15.51 4.70 16.70
C VAL A 52 -14.28 5.22 17.43
N SER A 53 -13.75 4.42 18.36
CA SER A 53 -12.51 4.76 19.06
C SER A 53 -11.29 4.78 18.12
N PHE A 54 -10.22 5.43 18.55
CA PHE A 54 -8.94 5.49 17.84
C PHE A 54 -8.31 4.10 17.58
N SER A 55 -8.62 3.12 18.46
CA SER A 55 -8.14 1.74 18.35
C SER A 55 -9.18 0.80 17.74
N HIS A 56 -10.30 1.31 17.21
CA HIS A 56 -11.35 0.45 16.66
C HIS A 56 -10.79 -0.39 15.50
N PRO A 57 -10.96 -1.72 15.49
CA PRO A 57 -10.44 -2.58 14.45
C PRO A 57 -11.05 -2.23 13.09
N ILE A 58 -10.21 -1.98 12.08
CA ILE A 58 -10.70 -1.68 10.72
C ILE A 58 -10.22 -2.67 9.67
N THR A 59 -9.16 -3.43 9.95
CA THR A 59 -8.61 -4.38 8.98
C THR A 59 -8.12 -5.65 9.67
N ILE A 60 -8.17 -6.75 8.92
CA ILE A 60 -7.49 -8.01 9.25
C ILE A 60 -6.64 -8.37 8.04
N ASN A 61 -5.31 -8.30 8.18
CA ASN A 61 -4.37 -8.66 7.13
C ASN A 61 -3.76 -10.03 7.42
N TYR A 62 -4.05 -11.02 6.58
CA TYR A 62 -3.45 -12.34 6.73
C TYR A 62 -2.05 -12.39 6.11
N THR A 63 -1.05 -12.66 6.93
CA THR A 63 0.33 -12.85 6.48
C THR A 63 0.71 -14.32 6.47
N SER A 64 1.42 -14.75 5.41
CA SER A 64 2.02 -16.08 5.34
C SER A 64 3.21 -16.14 6.31
N GLY A 65 3.02 -16.77 7.47
CA GLY A 65 4.15 -17.13 8.33
C GLY A 65 5.01 -18.21 7.67
N SER A 66 6.31 -18.25 7.97
CA SER A 66 7.25 -19.21 7.39
C SER A 66 6.99 -20.67 7.78
N THR A 67 6.19 -20.94 8.81
CA THR A 67 6.03 -22.30 9.38
C THR A 67 4.65 -22.60 10.00
N GLY A 68 3.60 -21.78 9.77
CA GLY A 68 2.31 -21.98 10.46
C GLY A 68 1.09 -21.36 9.77
N VAL A 69 -0.07 -21.48 10.43
CA VAL A 69 -1.36 -20.91 9.99
C VAL A 69 -1.20 -19.41 9.71
N PRO A 70 -1.77 -18.87 8.61
CA PRO A 70 -1.71 -17.45 8.31
C PRO A 70 -2.18 -16.58 9.49
N LYS A 71 -1.43 -15.53 9.79
CA LYS A 71 -1.65 -14.68 10.96
C LYS A 71 -2.51 -13.49 10.56
N GLY A 72 -3.71 -13.39 11.11
CA GLY A 72 -4.61 -12.26 10.85
C GLY A 72 -4.20 -11.06 11.71
N ILE A 73 -3.31 -10.21 11.21
CA ILE A 73 -2.88 -8.99 11.91
C ILE A 73 -4.04 -8.00 11.93
N ILE A 74 -4.41 -7.51 13.12
CA ILE A 74 -5.50 -6.55 13.28
C ILE A 74 -4.91 -5.14 13.45
N HIS A 75 -5.35 -4.20 12.62
CA HIS A 75 -5.02 -2.78 12.78
C HIS A 75 -6.24 -1.96 13.18
N GLY A 76 -6.00 -0.96 14.03
CA GLY A 76 -6.98 0.03 14.44
C GLY A 76 -7.12 1.18 13.45
N SER A 77 -8.15 2.00 13.62
CA SER A 77 -8.39 3.21 12.80
C SER A 77 -7.21 4.21 12.82
N SER A 78 -6.40 4.15 13.88
CA SER A 78 -5.14 4.88 14.06
C SER A 78 -4.13 4.78 12.91
N ILE A 79 -4.16 3.73 12.09
CA ILE A 79 -3.22 3.58 10.96
C ILE A 79 -3.37 4.70 9.93
N LEU A 80 -4.56 5.30 9.80
CA LEU A 80 -4.80 6.38 8.85
C LEU A 80 -3.93 7.60 9.18
N MET A 81 -3.77 7.92 10.47
CA MET A 81 -2.92 9.03 10.92
C MET A 81 -1.44 8.75 10.61
N ALA A 82 -0.97 7.54 10.89
CA ALA A 82 0.42 7.15 10.60
C ALA A 82 0.72 7.20 9.10
N LEU A 83 -0.17 6.65 8.28
CA LEU A 83 -0.05 6.67 6.83
C LEU A 83 -0.12 8.10 6.26
N ALA A 84 -0.99 8.96 6.79
CA ALA A 84 -1.06 10.36 6.36
C ALA A 84 0.25 11.10 6.66
N ASN A 85 0.79 10.94 7.88
CA ASN A 85 2.11 11.45 8.25
C ASN A 85 3.20 10.94 7.31
N PHE A 86 3.21 9.63 7.04
CA PHE A 86 4.15 8.99 6.14
C PHE A 86 4.10 9.57 4.71
N ILE A 87 2.90 9.66 4.11
CA ILE A 87 2.74 10.15 2.74
C ILE A 87 3.14 11.63 2.64
N LEU A 88 2.57 12.48 3.51
CA LEU A 88 2.73 13.93 3.42
C LEU A 88 4.18 14.38 3.58
N ILE A 89 4.92 13.75 4.50
CA ILE A 89 6.28 14.18 4.83
C ILE A 89 7.30 13.65 3.82
N ASN A 90 7.16 12.39 3.42
CA ASN A 90 8.24 11.73 2.71
C ASN A 90 8.13 11.87 1.19
N PHE A 91 6.93 12.13 0.65
CA PHE A 91 6.71 12.06 -0.79
C PHE A 91 6.62 13.40 -1.50
N ASP A 92 6.57 14.53 -0.77
CA ASP A 92 6.35 15.87 -1.35
C ASP A 92 5.04 15.92 -2.16
N THR A 93 3.95 15.53 -1.50
CA THR A 93 2.65 15.40 -2.16
C THR A 93 1.69 16.51 -1.78
N ASP A 94 0.81 16.86 -2.70
CA ASP A 94 -0.29 17.80 -2.56
C ASP A 94 -1.62 17.16 -3.00
N ARG A 95 -2.67 17.95 -3.22
CA ARG A 95 -3.98 17.45 -3.69
C ARG A 95 -4.01 17.11 -5.18
N ASP A 96 -3.13 17.70 -5.98
CA ASP A 96 -3.03 17.42 -7.42
C ASP A 96 -2.19 16.17 -7.72
N SER A 97 -1.51 15.65 -6.69
CA SER A 97 -0.74 14.43 -6.74
C SER A 97 -1.57 13.22 -7.18
N ARG A 98 -1.02 12.53 -8.18
CA ARG A 98 -1.56 11.34 -8.84
C ARG A 98 -0.67 10.13 -8.57
N TRP A 99 -1.18 9.22 -7.75
CA TRP A 99 -0.52 7.99 -7.34
C TRP A 99 -0.89 6.83 -8.26
N LEU A 100 0.11 6.21 -8.89
CA LEU A 100 -0.06 4.92 -9.55
C LEU A 100 0.29 3.79 -8.60
N SER A 101 -0.68 2.91 -8.36
CA SER A 101 -0.47 1.67 -7.64
C SER A 101 -0.56 0.48 -8.59
N VAL A 102 0.56 -0.23 -8.72
CA VAL A 102 0.64 -1.54 -9.41
C VAL A 102 0.60 -2.71 -8.43
N MET A 103 0.24 -2.43 -7.18
CA MET A 103 0.21 -3.41 -6.09
C MET A 103 -1.09 -4.22 -6.14
N PRO A 104 -1.04 -5.56 -6.06
CA PRO A 104 -2.23 -6.38 -6.03
C PRO A 104 -3.04 -6.12 -4.75
N ALA A 105 -4.36 -6.30 -4.86
CA ALA A 105 -5.25 -6.34 -3.71
C ALA A 105 -4.82 -7.45 -2.73
N GLY A 106 -4.87 -7.15 -1.43
CA GLY A 106 -4.51 -8.10 -0.36
C GLY A 106 -3.14 -7.86 0.29
N THR A 107 -2.30 -6.98 -0.26
CA THR A 107 -1.07 -6.55 0.43
C THR A 107 -1.39 -5.52 1.52
N ALA A 108 -0.59 -5.44 2.60
CA ALA A 108 -0.77 -4.39 3.60
C ALA A 108 -0.53 -2.97 3.03
N MET A 109 0.21 -2.86 1.93
CA MET A 109 0.38 -1.59 1.22
C MET A 109 -0.91 -1.08 0.57
N TRP A 110 -1.94 -1.91 0.44
CA TRP A 110 -3.24 -1.49 -0.08
C TRP A 110 -3.90 -0.42 0.83
N TYR A 111 -3.49 -0.30 2.11
CA TYR A 111 -3.95 0.78 3.00
C TYR A 111 -3.50 2.18 2.56
N ILE A 112 -2.47 2.29 1.73
CA ILE A 112 -2.07 3.58 1.14
C ILE A 112 -3.19 4.16 0.27
N HIS A 113 -4.05 3.31 -0.31
CA HIS A 113 -5.18 3.72 -1.13
C HIS A 113 -6.21 4.49 -0.29
N LEU A 114 -6.52 4.01 0.92
CA LEU A 114 -7.39 4.74 1.86
C LEU A 114 -6.83 6.15 2.14
N THR A 115 -5.53 6.23 2.35
CA THR A 115 -4.87 7.47 2.76
C THR A 115 -4.77 8.48 1.62
N THR A 116 -4.48 8.04 0.40
CA THR A 116 -4.52 8.93 -0.79
C THR A 116 -5.89 9.59 -0.95
N HIS A 117 -6.98 8.86 -0.75
CA HIS A 117 -8.33 9.43 -0.75
C HIS A 117 -8.56 10.40 0.42
N PHE A 118 -8.11 10.05 1.63
CA PHE A 118 -8.17 10.93 2.80
C PHE A 118 -7.45 12.28 2.57
N LEU A 119 -6.32 12.25 1.88
CA LEU A 119 -5.54 13.45 1.53
C LEU A 119 -6.12 14.24 0.34
N GLY A 120 -7.17 13.74 -0.31
CA GLY A 120 -7.78 14.36 -1.48
C GLY A 120 -6.96 14.19 -2.76
N GLN A 121 -6.12 13.15 -2.82
CA GLN A 121 -5.24 12.84 -3.95
C GLN A 121 -5.93 11.92 -4.95
N THR A 122 -5.41 11.88 -6.18
CA THR A 122 -5.90 10.96 -7.20
C THR A 122 -5.17 9.62 -7.12
N LEU A 123 -5.92 8.52 -7.00
CA LEU A 123 -5.39 7.16 -7.09
C LEU A 123 -5.69 6.56 -8.47
N VAL A 124 -4.66 6.06 -9.14
CA VAL A 124 -4.74 5.28 -10.38
C VAL A 124 -4.38 3.83 -10.06
N LEU A 125 -5.35 2.95 -10.23
CA LEU A 125 -5.18 1.52 -10.03
C LEU A 125 -4.81 0.86 -11.36
N TYR A 126 -3.70 0.13 -11.35
CA TYR A 126 -3.22 -0.58 -12.53
C TYR A 126 -3.52 -2.07 -12.43
N GLU A 127 -4.34 -2.57 -13.35
CA GLU A 127 -4.62 -3.99 -13.52
C GLU A 127 -3.85 -4.53 -14.74
N GLY A 128 -2.83 -5.35 -14.49
CA GLY A 128 -2.05 -5.99 -15.54
C GLY A 128 -0.56 -6.06 -15.22
N SER A 129 0.24 -6.28 -16.25
CA SER A 129 1.69 -6.32 -16.16
C SER A 129 2.30 -5.15 -16.94
N PRO A 130 3.16 -4.33 -16.32
CA PRO A 130 3.66 -3.08 -16.90
C PRO A 130 4.59 -3.29 -18.11
N TYR A 131 4.93 -4.52 -18.47
CA TYR A 131 5.89 -4.84 -19.53
C TYR A 131 5.36 -5.84 -20.57
N LEU A 132 4.06 -6.18 -20.54
CA LEU A 132 3.49 -7.18 -21.47
C LEU A 132 2.88 -6.58 -22.74
N LEU A 133 2.31 -5.38 -22.70
CA LEU A 133 1.53 -4.84 -23.83
C LEU A 133 2.42 -4.29 -24.95
N SER A 134 3.36 -3.41 -24.61
CA SER A 134 4.35 -2.87 -25.55
C SER A 134 5.57 -2.33 -24.79
N PRO A 135 6.69 -2.06 -25.48
CA PRO A 135 7.88 -1.44 -24.88
C PRO A 135 7.63 -0.08 -24.20
N THR A 136 6.58 0.64 -24.60
CA THR A 136 6.28 2.01 -24.15
C THR A 136 5.02 2.08 -23.29
N SER A 137 4.15 1.08 -23.34
CA SER A 137 2.79 1.11 -22.78
C SER A 137 2.68 1.61 -21.33
N PHE A 138 3.61 1.22 -20.46
CA PHE A 138 3.64 1.70 -19.08
C PHE A 138 3.97 3.20 -19.02
N TRP A 139 4.96 3.65 -19.78
CA TRP A 139 5.37 5.05 -19.87
C TRP A 139 4.28 5.91 -20.51
N ASP A 140 3.65 5.43 -21.59
CA ASP A 140 2.53 6.10 -22.25
C ASP A 140 1.35 6.28 -21.29
N LEU A 141 1.13 5.32 -20.37
CA LEU A 141 0.13 5.43 -19.31
C LEU A 141 0.52 6.51 -18.30
N LEU A 142 1.79 6.57 -17.88
CA LEU A 142 2.27 7.61 -16.97
C LEU A 142 2.03 9.01 -17.55
N GLU A 143 2.39 9.22 -18.81
CA GLU A 143 2.19 10.47 -19.55
C GLU A 143 0.69 10.81 -19.65
N LYS A 144 -0.12 9.90 -20.21
CA LYS A 144 -1.55 10.10 -20.44
C LYS A 144 -2.31 10.48 -19.17
N HIS A 145 -1.97 9.84 -18.05
CA HIS A 145 -2.65 10.06 -16.78
C HIS A 145 -1.92 11.03 -15.85
N LYS A 146 -0.85 11.68 -16.32
CA LYS A 146 -0.04 12.63 -15.55
C LYS A 146 0.36 12.06 -14.18
N ILE A 147 0.87 10.84 -14.17
CA ILE A 147 1.26 10.16 -12.94
C ILE A 147 2.47 10.88 -12.34
N SER A 148 2.36 11.22 -11.05
CA SER A 148 3.38 11.94 -10.30
C SER A 148 4.11 11.07 -9.28
N HIS A 149 3.44 10.05 -8.77
CA HIS A 149 3.96 9.20 -7.71
C HIS A 149 3.74 7.74 -8.05
N ILE A 150 4.77 6.92 -7.93
CA ILE A 150 4.70 5.48 -8.19
C ILE A 150 5.17 4.73 -6.97
N LEU A 151 4.39 3.72 -6.58
CA LEU A 151 4.81 2.67 -5.66
C LEU A 151 4.71 1.32 -6.37
N MET A 152 5.85 0.63 -6.54
CA MET A 152 5.90 -0.64 -7.28
C MET A 152 6.91 -1.65 -6.72
N PHE A 153 6.85 -2.89 -7.21
CA PHE A 153 7.86 -3.89 -6.89
C PHE A 153 9.12 -3.69 -7.77
N PRO A 154 10.34 -3.83 -7.20
CA PRO A 154 11.58 -3.77 -7.97
C PRO A 154 11.60 -4.73 -9.16
N ARG A 155 10.99 -5.91 -9.02
CA ARG A 155 10.91 -6.94 -10.07
C ARG A 155 10.31 -6.41 -11.38
N ALA A 156 9.32 -5.52 -11.32
CA ALA A 156 8.72 -4.96 -12.53
C ALA A 156 9.72 -4.06 -13.29
N LEU A 157 10.54 -3.29 -12.57
CA LEU A 157 11.62 -2.50 -13.14
C LEU A 157 12.75 -3.38 -13.69
N ASP A 158 13.11 -4.45 -12.98
CA ASP A 158 14.11 -5.43 -13.45
C ASP A 158 13.72 -6.04 -14.80
N GLU A 159 12.43 -6.35 -15.00
CA GLU A 159 11.95 -6.89 -16.28
C GLU A 159 11.93 -5.84 -17.40
N MET A 160 11.58 -4.59 -17.09
CA MET A 160 11.66 -3.48 -18.06
C MET A 160 13.11 -3.18 -18.46
N GLU A 161 14.04 -3.24 -17.50
CA GLU A 161 15.48 -3.09 -17.72
C GLU A 161 16.02 -4.17 -18.68
N LYS A 162 15.75 -5.45 -18.39
CA LYS A 162 16.19 -6.58 -19.25
C LYS A 162 15.69 -6.46 -20.69
N ARG A 163 14.51 -5.88 -20.89
CA ARG A 163 13.88 -5.72 -22.20
C ARG A 163 14.27 -4.41 -22.90
N ASN A 164 15.10 -3.57 -22.27
CA ASN A 164 15.45 -2.24 -22.74
C ASN A 164 14.24 -1.34 -23.03
N TYR A 165 13.20 -1.45 -22.21
CA TYR A 165 12.02 -0.61 -22.35
C TYR A 165 12.30 0.79 -21.82
N SER A 166 11.80 1.83 -22.48
CA SER A 166 12.03 3.22 -22.07
C SER A 166 10.88 4.12 -22.55
N PRO A 167 10.67 5.30 -21.94
CA PRO A 167 9.72 6.28 -22.44
C PRO A 167 10.06 6.67 -23.87
N SER A 168 9.02 6.92 -24.69
CA SER A 168 9.18 7.46 -26.04
C SER A 168 9.87 8.83 -26.03
N LYS A 169 9.64 9.61 -24.97
CA LYS A 169 10.30 10.89 -24.67
C LYS A 169 10.63 10.95 -23.19
N LYS A 170 11.88 11.27 -22.84
CA LYS A 170 12.35 11.25 -21.43
C LYS A 170 11.73 12.32 -20.53
N GLN A 171 11.27 13.43 -21.10
CA GLN A 171 10.88 14.66 -20.38
C GLN A 171 9.37 14.97 -20.42
N ASP A 172 8.54 14.07 -20.97
CA ASP A 172 7.07 14.26 -21.07
C ASP A 172 6.31 13.68 -19.85
N LEU A 173 7.05 13.28 -18.80
CA LEU A 173 6.48 12.63 -17.62
C LEU A 173 6.32 13.62 -16.46
N SER A 174 5.17 13.59 -15.79
CA SER A 174 4.91 14.39 -14.58
C SER A 174 5.48 13.77 -13.30
N LEU A 175 6.42 12.84 -13.42
CA LEU A 175 6.88 11.98 -12.32
C LEU A 175 7.75 12.78 -11.33
N VAL A 176 7.28 12.87 -10.08
CA VAL A 176 8.00 13.49 -8.95
C VAL A 176 8.78 12.42 -8.18
N ALA A 177 8.14 11.29 -7.88
CA ALA A 177 8.71 10.25 -7.05
C ALA A 177 8.40 8.83 -7.52
N LEU A 178 9.43 7.99 -7.53
CA LEU A 178 9.30 6.55 -7.73
C LEU A 178 9.89 5.82 -6.53
N SER A 179 9.01 5.09 -5.84
CA SER A 179 9.40 4.24 -4.72
C SER A 179 9.18 2.77 -5.01
N THR A 180 10.14 1.96 -4.55
CA THR A 180 10.06 0.50 -4.62
C THR A 180 10.02 -0.13 -3.24
N ALA A 181 9.24 -1.20 -3.07
CA ALA A 181 9.16 -1.94 -1.82
C ALA A 181 8.92 -3.44 -2.04
N GLY A 182 9.13 -4.23 -0.98
CA GLY A 182 8.86 -5.67 -0.94
C GLY A 182 10.08 -6.56 -1.23
N CYS A 183 11.12 -6.03 -1.85
CA CYS A 183 12.45 -6.65 -1.89
C CYS A 183 13.54 -5.57 -2.11
N PRO A 184 14.82 -5.88 -1.88
CA PRO A 184 15.91 -4.96 -2.18
C PRO A 184 15.98 -4.61 -3.67
N THR A 185 16.08 -3.32 -3.98
CA THR A 185 16.33 -2.87 -5.35
C THR A 185 17.79 -3.03 -5.72
N LYS A 186 18.05 -3.63 -6.89
CA LYS A 186 19.42 -3.86 -7.38
C LYS A 186 20.04 -2.54 -7.87
N PRO A 187 21.34 -2.32 -7.69
CA PRO A 187 22.03 -1.12 -8.19
C PRO A 187 21.80 -0.86 -9.69
N LYS A 188 21.79 -1.92 -10.52
CA LYS A 188 21.53 -1.81 -11.96
C LYS A 188 20.13 -1.28 -12.30
N THR A 189 19.16 -1.48 -11.41
CA THR A 189 17.79 -0.98 -11.58
C THR A 189 17.77 0.53 -11.37
N CYS A 190 18.57 1.04 -10.42
CA CYS A 190 18.80 2.48 -10.27
C CYS A 190 19.48 3.07 -11.52
N ASP A 191 20.50 2.39 -12.06
CA ASP A 191 21.19 2.81 -13.30
C ASP A 191 20.24 2.85 -14.50
N TYR A 192 19.32 1.90 -14.58
CA TYR A 192 18.27 1.88 -15.59
C TYR A 192 17.34 3.09 -15.44
N LEU A 193 16.84 3.36 -14.23
CA LEU A 193 15.95 4.50 -14.00
C LEU A 193 16.63 5.83 -14.34
N LEU A 194 17.87 6.04 -13.88
CA LEU A 194 18.64 7.24 -14.19
C LEU A 194 18.97 7.38 -15.69
N ARG A 195 18.93 6.29 -16.46
CA ARG A 195 19.12 6.33 -17.92
C ARG A 195 17.85 6.77 -18.65
N VAL A 196 16.68 6.39 -18.15
CA VAL A 196 15.39 6.54 -18.85
C VAL A 196 14.51 7.66 -18.29
N LEU A 197 14.81 8.16 -17.10
CA LEU A 197 14.10 9.24 -16.41
C LEU A 197 15.07 10.34 -16.01
N GLU A 198 14.55 11.56 -15.91
CA GLU A 198 15.25 12.76 -15.47
C GLU A 198 14.40 13.43 -14.37
N ASP A 199 15.03 14.26 -13.52
CA ASP A 199 14.37 15.13 -12.54
C ASP A 199 13.31 14.47 -11.63
N PHE A 200 13.63 13.28 -11.10
CA PHE A 200 12.74 12.54 -10.19
C PHE A 200 13.48 12.09 -8.91
N VAL A 201 12.72 11.83 -7.84
CA VAL A 201 13.25 11.25 -6.60
C VAL A 201 13.03 9.74 -6.58
N PHE A 202 14.13 8.98 -6.50
CA PHE A 202 14.10 7.53 -6.33
C PHE A 202 14.30 7.12 -4.88
N SER A 203 13.53 6.13 -4.41
CA SER A 203 13.75 5.49 -3.12
C SER A 203 13.48 3.99 -3.15
N THR A 204 14.37 3.22 -2.54
CA THR A 204 14.06 1.87 -2.09
C THR A 204 13.49 1.94 -0.67
N SER A 205 12.56 1.05 -0.34
CA SER A 205 11.85 1.11 0.94
C SER A 205 11.68 -0.25 1.57
N TYR A 206 11.67 -0.26 2.90
CA TYR A 206 11.33 -1.40 3.72
C TYR A 206 10.09 -1.07 4.56
N GLY A 207 9.19 -2.04 4.63
CA GLY A 207 8.01 -2.03 5.47
C GLY A 207 7.52 -3.45 5.65
N CYS A 208 6.59 -3.64 6.57
CA CYS A 208 5.98 -4.92 6.86
C CYS A 208 4.50 -4.75 7.17
N SER A 209 3.74 -5.84 7.05
CA SER A 209 2.31 -5.81 7.35
C SER A 209 2.04 -5.39 8.78
N GLU A 210 2.90 -5.78 9.72
CA GLU A 210 2.83 -5.38 11.12
C GLU A 210 2.79 -3.85 11.28
N LEU A 211 3.60 -3.11 10.53
CA LEU A 211 3.65 -1.65 10.60
C LEU A 211 2.58 -0.97 9.74
N ALA A 212 1.88 -1.69 8.86
CA ALA A 212 0.89 -1.12 7.92
C ALA A 212 1.41 0.06 7.05
N GLN A 213 2.74 0.28 6.98
CA GLN A 213 3.38 1.34 6.20
C GLN A 213 4.82 0.97 5.82
N LEU A 214 5.46 1.80 4.99
CA LEU A 214 6.92 1.76 4.82
C LEU A 214 7.57 2.51 5.99
N ALA A 215 8.60 1.92 6.57
CA ALA A 215 9.25 2.38 7.80
C ALA A 215 10.65 2.95 7.55
N LEU A 216 11.38 2.36 6.60
CA LEU A 216 12.63 2.89 6.04
C LEU A 216 12.35 3.23 4.58
N LEU A 217 12.70 4.44 4.16
CA LEU A 217 12.46 4.91 2.80
C LEU A 217 13.53 5.95 2.49
N ARG A 218 13.21 7.21 2.75
CA ARG A 218 13.98 8.35 2.29
C ARG A 218 13.77 9.55 3.19
N GLU A 219 14.81 10.33 3.35
CA GLU A 219 14.77 11.74 3.73
C GLU A 219 15.34 12.53 2.54
N THR A 220 14.56 13.48 2.02
CA THR A 220 14.88 14.23 0.79
C THR A 220 16.09 15.14 0.92
N THR A 221 16.47 15.51 2.14
CA THR A 221 17.66 16.33 2.43
C THR A 221 18.96 15.53 2.55
N LEU A 222 18.88 14.19 2.51
CA LEU A 222 20.05 13.30 2.61
C LEU A 222 20.41 12.70 1.24
N PRO A 223 21.71 12.40 1.00
CA PRO A 223 22.13 11.73 -0.22
C PRO A 223 21.50 10.34 -0.34
N VAL A 224 21.26 9.91 -1.58
CA VAL A 224 20.75 8.56 -1.89
C VAL A 224 21.89 7.72 -2.47
N TYR A 225 22.15 6.57 -1.84
CA TYR A 225 23.15 5.60 -2.31
C TYR A 225 22.48 4.35 -2.86
N LYS A 226 23.02 3.81 -3.96
CA LYS A 226 22.48 2.60 -4.59
C LYS A 226 22.49 1.44 -3.60
N GLY A 227 21.34 0.78 -3.46
CA GLY A 227 21.18 -0.36 -2.54
C GLY A 227 21.01 0.02 -1.07
N GLN A 228 20.87 1.30 -0.73
CA GLN A 228 20.67 1.77 0.65
C GLN A 228 19.33 2.51 0.78
N MET A 229 18.75 2.43 1.98
CA MET A 229 17.65 3.28 2.46
C MET A 229 18.30 4.35 3.34
N ASN A 230 18.08 5.64 3.08
CA ASN A 230 18.89 6.68 3.72
C ASN A 230 18.34 7.15 5.07
N ALA A 231 17.05 6.92 5.38
CA ALA A 231 16.44 7.33 6.64
C ALA A 231 15.18 6.52 6.99
N THR A 232 14.84 6.53 8.29
CA THR A 232 13.54 6.12 8.81
C THR A 232 12.49 7.20 8.55
N THR A 233 11.24 6.79 8.43
CA THR A 233 10.10 7.72 8.36
C THR A 233 9.94 8.49 9.68
N LEU A 234 9.43 9.72 9.62
CA LEU A 234 9.31 10.56 10.82
C LEU A 234 8.55 9.85 11.94
N GLY A 235 9.17 9.81 13.12
CA GLY A 235 8.59 9.21 14.32
C GLY A 235 8.74 7.69 14.40
N MET A 236 9.40 7.03 13.44
CA MET A 236 9.68 5.60 13.45
C MET A 236 10.92 5.30 14.32
N PRO A 237 10.77 4.72 15.52
CA PRO A 237 11.84 4.44 16.47
C PRO A 237 12.53 3.12 16.10
N MET A 238 13.10 3.07 14.90
CA MET A 238 13.71 1.86 14.36
C MET A 238 15.21 1.86 14.64
N GLU A 239 15.68 0.78 15.26
CA GLU A 239 17.05 0.56 15.69
C GLU A 239 17.54 -0.80 15.16
N VAL A 240 18.86 -1.02 15.21
CA VAL A 240 19.47 -2.32 14.91
C VAL A 240 20.07 -2.84 16.19
N PHE A 241 19.66 -4.04 16.62
CA PHE A 241 20.17 -4.68 17.83
C PHE A 241 21.12 -5.81 17.49
N ASP A 242 22.18 -5.96 18.27
CA ASP A 242 23.07 -7.12 18.21
C ASP A 242 22.40 -8.39 18.79
N ILE A 243 23.18 -9.48 18.88
CA ILE A 243 22.70 -10.76 19.44
C ILE A 243 22.39 -10.67 20.93
N ASP A 244 23.02 -9.74 21.65
CA ASP A 244 22.86 -9.53 23.09
C ASP A 244 21.73 -8.53 23.41
N GLY A 245 21.13 -7.91 22.38
CA GLY A 245 20.01 -6.98 22.50
C GLY A 245 20.43 -5.52 22.73
N ASN A 246 21.67 -5.16 22.42
CA ASN A 246 22.13 -3.78 22.51
C ASN A 246 22.00 -3.06 21.16
N PRO A 247 21.61 -1.78 21.12
CA PRO A 247 21.59 -1.01 19.89
C PRO A 247 23.02 -0.81 19.34
N VAL A 248 23.20 -1.08 18.05
CA VAL A 248 24.49 -1.00 17.34
C VAL A 248 24.41 -0.13 16.08
N ILE A 249 25.55 0.45 15.69
CA ILE A 249 25.68 1.27 14.48
C ILE A 249 26.87 0.75 13.65
N GLY A 250 26.68 0.57 12.34
CA GLY A 250 27.72 0.08 11.44
C GLY A 250 27.94 -1.43 11.50
N GLU A 251 27.10 -2.14 12.26
CA GLU A 251 27.15 -3.59 12.44
C GLU A 251 25.87 -4.25 11.95
N MET A 252 25.96 -5.55 11.65
CA MET A 252 24.79 -6.35 11.27
C MET A 252 24.02 -6.75 12.52
N GLY A 253 22.69 -6.65 12.48
CA GLY A 253 21.83 -7.02 13.58
C GLY A 253 20.36 -7.14 13.16
N GLU A 254 19.48 -7.20 14.15
CA GLU A 254 18.04 -7.28 13.94
C GLU A 254 17.37 -5.91 14.00
N ILE A 255 16.43 -5.67 13.09
CA ILE A 255 15.64 -4.44 13.06
C ILE A 255 14.60 -4.51 14.19
N VAL A 256 14.67 -3.56 15.11
CA VAL A 256 13.76 -3.44 16.27
C VAL A 256 13.03 -2.11 16.20
N VAL A 257 11.72 -2.12 16.46
CA VAL A 257 10.92 -0.92 16.69
C VAL A 257 10.78 -0.77 18.20
N SER A 258 11.57 0.12 18.80
CA SER A 258 11.83 0.17 20.24
C SER A 258 10.85 1.03 21.05
N LYS A 259 9.86 1.65 20.38
CA LYS A 259 8.83 2.44 21.05
C LYS A 259 7.46 2.22 20.42
N PRO A 260 6.37 2.40 21.18
CA PRO A 260 5.02 2.29 20.67
C PRO A 260 4.75 3.26 19.50
N LEU A 261 4.00 2.79 18.50
CA LEU A 261 3.53 3.58 17.38
C LEU A 261 2.00 3.48 17.26
N PRO A 262 1.32 4.52 16.74
CA PRO A 262 -0.12 4.50 16.53
C PRO A 262 -0.57 3.38 15.57
N ASN A 263 0.30 2.93 14.68
CA ASN A 263 0.04 1.92 13.65
C ASN A 263 0.57 0.52 13.98
N LEU A 264 1.01 0.26 15.22
CA LEU A 264 1.24 -1.12 15.64
C LEU A 264 -0.06 -1.91 15.62
N PRO A 265 0.01 -3.24 15.41
CA PRO A 265 -1.17 -4.09 15.52
C PRO A 265 -1.79 -3.99 16.91
N ILE A 266 -3.12 -3.95 16.97
CA ILE A 266 -3.85 -4.00 18.24
C ILE A 266 -4.01 -5.44 18.76
N GLY A 267 -3.69 -6.43 17.93
CA GLY A 267 -3.70 -7.85 18.27
C GLY A 267 -3.66 -8.75 17.03
N LEU A 268 -3.77 -10.06 17.26
CA LEU A 268 -3.93 -11.07 16.22
C LEU A 268 -5.36 -11.63 16.25
N TRP A 269 -5.91 -11.94 15.08
CA TRP A 269 -7.20 -12.59 14.95
C TRP A 269 -7.17 -13.98 15.56
N ASN A 270 -8.20 -14.33 16.33
CA ASN A 270 -8.30 -15.53 17.16
C ASN A 270 -7.26 -15.65 18.30
N ASP A 271 -6.59 -14.55 18.67
CA ASP A 271 -5.68 -14.49 19.83
C ASP A 271 -6.33 -13.69 20.98
N ASN A 272 -7.38 -14.25 21.58
CA ASN A 272 -8.25 -13.52 22.50
C ASN A 272 -7.54 -13.00 23.76
N ASP A 273 -6.49 -13.68 24.22
CA ASP A 273 -5.69 -13.27 25.39
C ASP A 273 -4.41 -12.49 25.01
N GLY A 274 -4.14 -12.34 23.70
CA GLY A 274 -2.96 -11.67 23.16
C GLY A 274 -1.64 -12.40 23.41
N SER A 275 -1.67 -13.65 23.89
CA SER A 275 -0.45 -14.40 24.24
C SER A 275 0.41 -14.68 23.01
N VAL A 276 -0.20 -15.00 21.88
CA VAL A 276 0.53 -15.28 20.63
C VAL A 276 1.17 -14.00 20.09
N TYR A 277 0.46 -12.87 20.17
CA TYR A 277 0.99 -11.57 19.77
C TYR A 277 2.20 -11.17 20.63
N ARG A 278 2.08 -11.26 21.96
CA ARG A 278 3.17 -10.94 22.90
C ARG A 278 4.39 -11.83 22.69
N GLU A 279 4.17 -13.15 22.64
CA GLU A 279 5.24 -14.12 22.45
C GLU A 279 5.98 -13.90 21.12
N LYS A 280 5.27 -13.51 20.07
CA LYS A 280 5.88 -13.36 18.75
C LYS A 280 6.71 -12.09 18.59
N TYR A 281 6.25 -10.97 19.14
CA TYR A 281 6.83 -9.66 18.82
C TYR A 281 7.54 -8.97 20.00
N PHE A 282 7.34 -9.44 21.23
CA PHE A 282 7.82 -8.75 22.44
C PHE A 282 8.60 -9.66 23.42
N SER A 283 8.79 -10.95 23.11
CA SER A 283 9.46 -11.90 24.01
C SER A 283 10.98 -11.84 23.95
N LYS A 284 11.54 -11.49 22.79
CA LYS A 284 12.98 -11.63 22.52
C LYS A 284 13.85 -10.63 23.28
N TYR A 285 13.41 -9.39 23.38
CA TYR A 285 14.15 -8.30 24.01
C TYR A 285 13.29 -7.69 25.14
N PRO A 286 13.34 -8.25 26.37
CA PRO A 286 12.53 -7.77 27.48
C PRO A 286 12.86 -6.32 27.84
N GLY A 287 11.82 -5.49 28.06
CA GLY A 287 11.99 -4.09 28.46
C GLY A 287 12.26 -3.12 27.30
N THR A 288 12.18 -3.62 26.06
CA THR A 288 12.11 -2.79 24.84
C THR A 288 10.70 -2.70 24.28
#